data_AF-A0A0L1KW60-F1
#
_entry.id   AF-A0A0L1KW60-F1
#
_cell.length_a   1.000
_cell.length_b   1.000
_cell.length_c   1.000
_cell.angle_alpha   90.00
_cell.angle_beta   90.00
_cell.angle_gamma   90.00
#
_symmetry.space_group_name_H-M   'P 1'
#
loop_
_entity.id
_entity.type
_entity.pdbx_description
1 polymer ?
#
loop_
_entity_poly.entity_id
_entity_poly.type
_entity_poly.pdbx_seq_one_letter_code
_entity_poly.pdbx_strand_id
1 'polypeptide(L)'
;MRIRVERHVQFSNCAIKKKNDLSGSLKLDNLPDTLTEFTAHQNKFSGSVDLTQLPAAMLTLILEHNRLSGSVVLTQLPDSLCKLYLSNNQFSGALDLRRLPSSMFYLFLNNNSFSGTVDLSQLPQGIKGLDLSDNELSGEVFIPDDLFDSVGADNTKIIKRHME
;
A
#
# COMPACT_ATOMS: atom_id res chain seq x y z
N MET A 1 15.46 -17.44 -7.67
CA MET A 1 15.32 -18.15 -6.38
C MET A 1 13.83 -18.19 -6.05
N ARG A 2 13.17 -19.36 -6.19
CA ARG A 2 11.78 -19.54 -5.76
C ARG A 2 11.82 -19.58 -4.23
N ILE A 3 11.24 -18.58 -3.55
CA ILE A 3 10.97 -18.74 -2.13
C ILE A 3 9.79 -19.71 -2.04
N ARG A 4 10.11 -21.01 -2.03
CA ARG A 4 9.15 -22.06 -1.71
C ARG A 4 9.16 -22.16 -0.19
N VAL A 5 8.11 -21.64 0.45
CA VAL A 5 7.96 -21.70 1.91
C VAL A 5 7.60 -23.14 2.28
N GLU A 6 8.60 -24.01 2.44
CA GLU A 6 8.38 -25.39 2.86
C GLU A 6 8.22 -25.48 4.39
N ARG A 7 7.00 -25.85 4.78
CA ARG A 7 6.54 -26.66 5.91
C ARG A 7 7.03 -26.31 7.34
N HIS A 8 6.03 -26.11 8.20
CA HIS A 8 6.07 -25.98 9.66
C HIS A 8 6.44 -24.62 10.26
N VAL A 9 5.75 -23.56 9.82
CA VAL A 9 5.54 -22.37 10.65
C VAL A 9 4.03 -22.20 10.82
N GLN A 10 3.55 -22.07 12.06
CA GLN A 10 2.14 -21.77 12.31
C GLN A 10 1.78 -20.44 11.62
N PHE A 11 0.81 -20.50 10.70
CA PHE A 11 0.47 -19.44 9.74
C PHE A 11 -0.37 -18.30 10.32
N SER A 12 -0.18 -17.95 11.60
CA SER A 12 -0.94 -16.85 12.20
C SER A 12 -0.36 -15.48 11.85
N ASN A 13 0.93 -15.38 11.48
CA ASN A 13 1.62 -14.14 11.09
C ASN A 13 2.85 -14.47 10.22
N CYS A 14 2.83 -14.22 8.91
CA CYS A 14 3.99 -14.45 8.06
C CYS A 14 4.84 -13.18 7.99
N ALA A 15 5.85 -13.10 8.86
CA ALA A 15 6.90 -12.11 8.73
C ALA A 15 8.08 -12.69 7.96
N ILE A 16 8.30 -12.21 6.74
CA ILE A 16 9.61 -12.34 6.09
C ILE A 16 10.55 -11.44 6.90
N LYS A 17 11.44 -12.08 7.67
CA LYS A 17 12.30 -11.43 8.67
C LYS A 17 12.84 -10.07 8.18
N LYS A 18 12.73 -9.08 9.07
CA LYS A 18 13.32 -7.75 9.01
C LYS A 18 14.80 -7.83 8.57
N LYS A 19 15.16 -7.16 7.46
CA LYS A 19 16.53 -6.97 6.97
C LYS A 19 17.32 -8.26 6.66
N ASN A 20 17.03 -8.92 5.55
CA ASN A 20 17.78 -10.12 5.11
C ASN A 20 18.45 -10.00 3.74
N ASP A 21 18.58 -8.77 3.20
CA ASP A 21 19.10 -8.56 1.83
C ASP A 21 18.38 -9.40 0.76
N LEU A 22 17.14 -9.85 1.04
CA LEU A 22 16.36 -10.67 0.11
C LEU A 22 16.06 -9.85 -1.13
N SER A 23 16.25 -10.45 -2.30
CA SER A 23 16.16 -9.76 -3.58
C SER A 23 15.40 -10.58 -4.62
N GLY A 24 15.11 -9.95 -5.76
CA GLY A 24 14.31 -10.52 -6.84
C GLY A 24 12.84 -10.14 -6.73
N SER A 25 12.01 -10.77 -7.56
CA SER A 25 10.58 -10.51 -7.61
C SER A 25 9.87 -11.03 -6.37
N LEU A 26 9.04 -10.19 -5.75
CA LEU A 26 8.10 -10.62 -4.74
C LEU A 26 6.83 -11.13 -5.42
N LYS A 27 6.48 -12.39 -5.19
CA LYS A 27 5.21 -12.94 -5.65
C LYS A 27 4.28 -13.16 -4.46
N LEU A 28 3.07 -12.66 -4.58
CA LEU A 28 2.00 -12.82 -3.60
C LEU A 28 0.94 -13.83 -4.08
N ASP A 29 1.24 -14.56 -5.16
CA ASP A 29 0.39 -15.62 -5.66
C ASP A 29 0.44 -16.84 -4.71
N ASN A 30 -0.73 -17.41 -4.40
CA ASN A 30 -0.87 -18.59 -3.54
C ASN A 30 -0.47 -18.38 -2.07
N LEU A 31 -0.63 -17.17 -1.54
CA LEU A 31 -0.61 -16.98 -0.09
C LEU A 31 -1.76 -17.78 0.55
N PRO A 32 -1.60 -18.32 1.78
CA PRO A 32 -2.69 -19.05 2.44
C PRO A 32 -3.92 -18.17 2.63
N ASP A 33 -5.11 -18.71 2.35
CA ASP A 33 -6.39 -17.97 2.50
C ASP A 33 -6.63 -17.47 3.94
N THR A 34 -6.00 -18.12 4.93
CA THR A 34 -6.07 -17.75 6.35
C THR A 34 -5.07 -16.66 6.76
N LEU A 35 -4.21 -16.20 5.85
CA LEU A 35 -3.14 -15.26 6.20
C LEU A 35 -3.71 -13.86 6.42
N THR A 36 -3.55 -13.37 7.65
CA THR A 36 -4.03 -12.04 8.08
C THR A 36 -2.97 -10.95 7.98
N GLU A 37 -1.70 -11.31 8.12
CA GLU A 37 -0.58 -10.36 8.08
C GLU A 37 0.57 -10.89 7.23
N PHE A 38 1.01 -10.07 6.29
CA PHE A 38 2.22 -10.30 5.50
C PHE A 38 3.16 -9.10 5.59
N THR A 39 4.40 -9.35 5.99
CA THR A 39 5.42 -8.30 6.03
C THR A 39 6.70 -8.74 5.34
N ALA A 40 7.22 -7.87 4.47
CA ALA A 40 8.44 -8.05 3.70
C ALA A 40 9.27 -6.76 3.62
N HIS A 41 9.09 -5.86 4.58
CA HIS A 41 9.76 -4.56 4.63
C HIS A 41 11.28 -4.66 4.77
N GLN A 42 11.99 -3.61 4.35
CA GLN A 42 13.45 -3.48 4.51
C GLN A 42 14.22 -4.62 3.85
N ASN A 43 13.91 -4.90 2.58
CA ASN A 43 14.65 -5.85 1.75
C ASN A 43 15.07 -5.18 0.42
N LYS A 44 15.51 -5.98 -0.54
CA LYS A 44 15.93 -5.56 -1.89
C LYS A 44 14.99 -6.16 -2.95
N PHE A 45 13.74 -6.47 -2.59
CA PHE A 45 12.76 -6.96 -3.57
C PHE A 45 12.55 -5.92 -4.67
N SER A 46 12.39 -6.38 -5.91
CA SER A 46 12.29 -5.51 -7.07
C SER A 46 11.30 -6.02 -8.10
N GLY A 47 10.95 -5.14 -9.05
CA GLY A 47 9.92 -5.43 -10.04
C GLY A 47 8.50 -5.21 -9.49
N SER A 48 7.51 -5.55 -10.31
CA SER A 48 6.10 -5.38 -9.97
C SER A 48 5.60 -6.42 -8.97
N VAL A 49 4.64 -6.00 -8.16
CA VAL A 49 3.89 -6.86 -7.25
C VAL A 49 2.41 -6.78 -7.60
N ASP A 50 1.76 -7.94 -7.70
CA ASP A 50 0.33 -8.03 -7.93
C ASP A 50 -0.42 -8.06 -6.59
N LEU A 51 -1.26 -7.05 -6.35
CA LEU A 51 -2.08 -6.93 -5.15
C LEU A 51 -3.53 -7.44 -5.36
N THR A 52 -3.88 -7.89 -6.57
CA THR A 52 -5.26 -8.29 -6.90
C THR A 52 -5.64 -9.68 -6.37
N GLN A 53 -4.65 -10.48 -5.97
CA GLN A 53 -4.83 -11.86 -5.52
C GLN A 53 -4.48 -12.04 -4.03
N LEU A 54 -4.58 -10.96 -3.25
CA LEU A 54 -4.35 -11.04 -1.80
C LEU A 54 -5.44 -11.89 -1.12
N PRO A 55 -5.10 -12.69 -0.10
CA PRO A 55 -6.06 -13.45 0.69
C PRO A 55 -7.21 -12.60 1.22
N ALA A 56 -8.43 -13.12 1.16
CA ALA A 56 -9.62 -12.43 1.64
C ALA A 56 -9.59 -12.08 3.14
N ALA A 57 -8.82 -12.83 3.94
CA ALA A 57 -8.63 -12.58 5.37
C ALA A 57 -7.50 -11.59 5.70
N MET A 58 -6.80 -11.05 4.70
CA MET A 58 -5.63 -10.19 4.91
C MET A 58 -6.02 -8.84 5.51
N LEU A 59 -5.51 -8.58 6.72
CA LEU A 59 -5.72 -7.34 7.47
C LEU A 59 -4.56 -6.35 7.29
N THR A 60 -3.32 -6.84 7.13
CA THR A 60 -2.11 -5.99 7.10
C THR A 60 -1.11 -6.46 6.04
N LEU A 61 -0.70 -5.54 5.18
CA LEU A 61 0.37 -5.74 4.19
C LEU A 61 1.43 -4.66 4.32
N ILE A 62 2.67 -5.06 4.60
CA ILE A 62 3.80 -4.16 4.79
C ILE A 62 4.94 -4.52 3.81
N LEU A 63 5.12 -3.71 2.77
CA LEU A 63 6.13 -3.88 1.71
C LEU A 63 7.12 -2.71 1.61
N GLU A 64 7.08 -1.80 2.59
CA GLU A 64 7.91 -0.58 2.60
C GLU A 64 9.42 -0.86 2.56
N HIS A 65 10.20 0.12 2.10
CA HIS A 65 11.66 0.03 2.01
C HIS A 65 12.14 -1.17 1.19
N ASN A 66 11.72 -1.21 -0.07
CA ASN A 66 12.19 -2.15 -1.08
C ASN A 66 12.55 -1.39 -2.37
N ARG A 67 12.67 -2.09 -3.49
CA ARG A 67 12.85 -1.54 -4.85
C ARG A 67 11.72 -1.99 -5.76
N LEU A 68 10.53 -2.25 -5.18
CA LEU A 68 9.35 -2.67 -5.94
C LEU A 68 8.91 -1.53 -6.85
N SER A 69 8.44 -1.84 -8.04
CA SER A 69 8.17 -0.87 -9.09
C SER A 69 6.93 -1.18 -9.90
N GLY A 70 6.57 -0.29 -10.84
CA GLY A 70 5.36 -0.42 -11.65
C GLY A 70 4.11 0.06 -10.92
N SER A 71 2.96 -0.11 -11.57
CA SER A 71 1.66 0.32 -11.06
C SER A 71 1.05 -0.67 -10.07
N VAL A 72 0.24 -0.16 -9.15
CA VAL A 72 -0.52 -0.96 -8.19
C VAL A 72 -2.01 -0.82 -8.43
N VAL A 73 -2.74 -1.94 -8.39
CA VAL A 73 -4.20 -1.97 -8.54
C VAL A 73 -4.83 -1.95 -7.15
N LEU A 74 -5.20 -0.76 -6.67
CA LEU A 74 -5.79 -0.58 -5.33
C LEU A 74 -7.30 -0.86 -5.29
N THR A 75 -7.96 -0.94 -6.44
CA THR A 75 -9.42 -1.13 -6.55
C THR A 75 -9.88 -2.57 -6.31
N GLN A 76 -8.95 -3.50 -6.11
CA GLN A 76 -9.20 -4.93 -5.91
C GLN A 76 -8.58 -5.45 -4.60
N LEU A 77 -8.30 -4.55 -3.65
CA LEU A 77 -7.82 -4.96 -2.35
C LEU A 77 -8.92 -5.72 -1.57
N PRO A 78 -8.56 -6.70 -0.73
CA PRO A 78 -9.54 -7.41 0.09
C PRO A 78 -10.33 -6.48 1.01
N ASP A 79 -11.63 -6.73 1.15
CA ASP A 79 -12.54 -5.94 1.99
C ASP A 79 -12.16 -5.93 3.49
N SER A 80 -11.29 -6.86 3.92
CA SER A 80 -10.80 -6.96 5.29
C SER A 80 -9.51 -6.15 5.54
N LEU A 81 -8.88 -5.60 4.50
CA LEU A 81 -7.58 -4.97 4.60
C LEU A 81 -7.68 -3.65 5.38
N CYS A 82 -6.91 -3.56 6.46
CA CYS A 82 -6.91 -2.44 7.39
C CYS A 82 -5.70 -1.52 7.18
N LYS A 83 -4.55 -2.09 6.78
CA LYS A 83 -3.26 -1.39 6.71
C LYS A 83 -2.48 -1.80 5.46
N LEU A 84 -2.08 -0.82 4.67
CA LEU A 84 -1.25 -1.03 3.48
C LEU A 84 -0.08 -0.05 3.47
N TYR A 85 1.14 -0.55 3.67
CA TYR A 85 2.36 0.25 3.69
C TYR A 85 3.23 -0.11 2.47
N LEU A 86 3.29 0.80 1.51
CA LEU A 86 4.07 0.69 0.27
C LEU A 86 5.19 1.73 0.18
N SER A 87 5.40 2.50 1.24
CA SER A 87 6.33 3.62 1.27
C SER A 87 7.77 3.24 0.93
N ASN A 88 8.54 4.18 0.41
CA ASN A 88 9.96 3.97 0.09
C ASN A 88 10.17 2.80 -0.89
N ASN A 89 9.54 2.91 -2.05
CA ASN A 89 9.69 2.00 -3.18
C ASN A 89 9.87 2.82 -4.48
N GLN A 90 9.66 2.20 -5.63
CA GLN A 90 9.75 2.80 -6.96
C GLN A 90 8.43 2.59 -7.73
N PHE A 91 7.30 2.48 -7.02
CA PHE A 91 5.99 2.33 -7.63
C PHE A 91 5.64 3.57 -8.43
N SER A 92 4.89 3.41 -9.52
CA SER A 92 4.59 4.49 -10.45
C SER A 92 3.20 4.36 -11.06
N GLY A 93 2.82 5.33 -11.90
CA GLY A 93 1.50 5.39 -12.52
C GLY A 93 0.46 6.09 -11.64
N ALA A 94 -0.78 6.11 -12.13
CA ALA A 94 -1.89 6.79 -11.49
C ALA A 94 -2.48 5.96 -10.34
N LEU A 95 -3.01 6.66 -9.33
CA LEU A 95 -3.71 6.06 -8.20
C LEU A 95 -5.22 6.13 -8.41
N ASP A 96 -5.89 4.98 -8.33
CA ASP A 96 -7.35 4.91 -8.25
C ASP A 96 -7.76 4.51 -6.82
N LEU A 97 -8.20 5.49 -6.04
CA LEU A 97 -8.57 5.32 -4.63
C LEU A 97 -10.09 5.14 -4.43
N ARG A 98 -10.89 5.05 -5.51
CA ARG A 98 -12.37 5.08 -5.42
C ARG A 98 -12.99 3.81 -4.83
N ARG A 99 -12.20 2.74 -4.68
CA ARG A 99 -12.66 1.42 -4.22
C ARG A 99 -11.77 0.86 -3.11
N LEU A 100 -11.24 1.74 -2.25
CA LEU A 100 -10.53 1.28 -1.07
C LEU A 100 -11.50 0.54 -0.12
N PRO A 101 -11.03 -0.52 0.56
CA PRO A 101 -11.81 -1.24 1.57
C PRO A 101 -12.36 -0.31 2.66
N SER A 102 -13.62 -0.51 3.05
CA SER A 102 -14.24 0.26 4.14
C SER A 102 -13.57 0.05 5.49
N SER A 103 -12.86 -1.07 5.66
CA SER A 103 -12.04 -1.40 6.84
C SER A 103 -10.71 -0.66 6.89
N MET A 104 -10.31 0.08 5.85
CA MET A 104 -8.97 0.66 5.78
C MET A 104 -8.81 1.83 6.75
N PHE A 105 -7.75 1.79 7.56
CA PHE A 105 -7.38 2.85 8.50
C PHE A 105 -6.09 3.56 8.11
N TYR A 106 -5.13 2.86 7.50
CA TYR A 106 -3.83 3.42 7.11
C TYR A 106 -3.41 3.01 5.70
N LEU A 107 -3.09 4.01 4.89
CA LEU A 107 -2.57 3.86 3.54
C LEU A 107 -1.35 4.76 3.35
N PHE A 108 -0.16 4.17 3.36
CA PHE A 108 1.09 4.92 3.18
C PHE A 108 1.73 4.56 1.84
N LEU A 109 1.78 5.56 0.96
CA LEU A 109 2.25 5.49 -0.41
C LEU A 109 3.43 6.44 -0.67
N ASN A 110 3.89 7.15 0.36
CA ASN A 110 4.91 8.17 0.26
C ASN A 110 6.28 7.63 -0.19
N ASN A 111 7.14 8.49 -0.72
CA ASN A 111 8.45 8.12 -1.28
C ASN A 111 8.32 7.05 -2.38
N ASN A 112 7.57 7.38 -3.43
CA ASN A 112 7.41 6.59 -4.64
C ASN A 112 7.46 7.52 -5.87
N SER A 113 7.06 7.03 -7.03
CA SER A 113 6.96 7.78 -8.29
C SER A 113 5.53 7.75 -8.85
N PHE A 114 4.51 7.70 -7.98
CA PHE A 114 3.11 7.82 -8.40
C PHE A 114 2.87 9.20 -9.03
N SER A 115 2.05 9.26 -10.07
CA SER A 115 1.85 10.48 -10.85
C SER A 115 0.39 10.65 -11.30
N GLY A 116 0.08 11.82 -11.87
CA GLY A 116 -1.27 12.15 -12.30
C GLY A 116 -2.11 12.78 -11.21
N THR A 117 -3.42 12.80 -11.41
CA THR A 117 -4.39 13.34 -10.45
C THR A 117 -4.95 12.27 -9.54
N VAL A 118 -5.27 12.62 -8.30
CA VAL A 118 -5.89 11.72 -7.33
C VAL A 118 -7.24 12.28 -6.86
N ASP A 119 -8.23 11.40 -6.71
CA ASP A 119 -9.55 11.74 -6.18
C ASP A 119 -9.68 11.18 -4.76
N LEU A 120 -9.90 12.07 -3.79
CA LEU A 120 -10.04 11.73 -2.37
C LEU A 120 -11.51 11.75 -1.89
N SER A 121 -12.47 11.98 -2.78
CA SER A 121 -13.90 12.11 -2.43
C SER A 121 -14.54 10.81 -1.92
N GLN A 122 -13.93 9.67 -2.22
CA GLN A 122 -14.43 8.33 -1.87
C GLN A 122 -13.54 7.62 -0.84
N LEU A 123 -12.75 8.37 -0.05
CA LEU A 123 -11.96 7.75 1.00
C LEU A 123 -12.87 7.07 2.05
N PRO A 124 -12.48 5.90 2.58
CA PRO A 124 -13.20 5.23 3.64
C PRO A 124 -13.38 6.14 4.87
N GLN A 125 -14.59 6.16 5.44
CA GLN A 125 -14.89 6.98 6.62
C GLN A 125 -13.96 6.68 7.81
N GLY A 126 -13.47 5.44 7.91
CA GLY A 126 -12.56 5.01 8.97
C GLY A 126 -11.10 5.39 8.77
N ILE A 127 -10.71 6.03 7.66
CA ILE A 127 -9.30 6.34 7.39
C ILE A 127 -8.76 7.29 8.48
N LYS A 128 -7.56 6.99 8.98
CA LYS A 128 -6.89 7.76 10.04
C LYS A 128 -5.54 8.31 9.62
N GLY A 129 -5.01 7.82 8.49
CA GLY A 129 -3.74 8.28 7.95
C GLY A 129 -3.63 7.87 6.49
N LEU A 130 -3.38 8.87 5.65
CA LEU A 130 -3.10 8.73 4.24
C LEU A 130 -1.84 9.53 3.95
N ASP A 131 -0.78 8.90 3.46
CA ASP A 131 0.43 9.63 3.11
C ASP A 131 0.77 9.44 1.64
N LEU A 132 0.62 10.53 0.88
CA LEU A 132 0.91 10.63 -0.54
C LEU A 132 2.18 11.44 -0.82
N SER A 133 2.86 11.90 0.23
CA SER A 133 4.02 12.79 0.13
C SER A 133 5.14 12.19 -0.71
N ASP A 134 6.02 13.04 -1.25
CA ASP A 134 7.18 12.59 -2.02
C ASP A 134 6.79 11.66 -3.19
N ASN A 135 5.87 12.16 -4.02
CA ASN A 135 5.41 11.55 -5.26
C ASN A 135 5.23 12.66 -6.32
N GLU A 136 4.99 12.27 -7.57
CA GLU A 136 4.73 13.17 -8.70
C GLU A 136 3.23 13.46 -8.89
N LEU A 137 2.42 13.27 -7.83
CA LEU A 137 0.98 13.49 -7.84
C LEU A 137 0.65 14.99 -7.93
N SER A 138 -0.51 15.30 -8.50
CA SER A 138 -0.95 16.66 -8.79
C SER A 138 -2.47 16.80 -8.70
N GLY A 139 -2.96 18.04 -8.81
CA GLY A 139 -4.39 18.35 -8.82
C GLY A 139 -4.90 18.90 -7.49
N GLU A 140 -6.17 19.28 -7.47
CA GLU A 140 -6.84 19.78 -6.26
C GLU A 140 -7.61 18.64 -5.58
N VAL A 141 -7.47 18.54 -4.26
CA VAL A 141 -8.19 17.55 -3.46
C VAL A 141 -8.93 18.25 -2.33
N PHE A 142 -10.18 17.85 -2.10
CA PHE A 142 -11.02 18.36 -1.03
C PHE A 142 -11.04 17.33 0.10
N ILE A 143 -10.60 17.75 1.28
CA ILE A 143 -10.40 16.87 2.43
C ILE A 143 -11.27 17.42 3.58
N PRO A 144 -12.07 16.58 4.25
CA PRO A 144 -12.77 16.97 5.47
C PRO A 144 -11.80 17.49 6.53
N ASP A 145 -12.21 18.50 7.29
CA ASP A 145 -11.34 19.16 8.30
C ASP A 145 -10.69 18.16 9.27
N ASP A 146 -11.45 17.18 9.75
CA ASP A 146 -10.97 16.16 10.69
C ASP A 146 -9.85 15.27 10.12
N LEU A 147 -9.73 15.18 8.78
CA LEU A 147 -8.71 14.39 8.09
C LEU A 147 -7.57 15.25 7.55
N PHE A 148 -7.70 16.57 7.57
CA PHE A 148 -6.78 17.48 6.86
C PHE A 148 -5.32 17.26 7.28
N ASP A 149 -5.03 17.15 8.57
CA ASP A 149 -3.66 16.94 9.08
C ASP A 149 -3.17 15.49 8.88
N SER A 150 -4.09 14.53 8.79
CA SER A 150 -3.77 13.11 8.60
C SER A 150 -3.47 12.73 7.15
N VAL A 151 -3.76 13.62 6.20
CA VAL A 151 -3.47 13.45 4.78
C VAL A 151 -2.16 14.17 4.44
N GLY A 152 -1.07 13.41 4.38
CA GLY A 152 0.24 13.89 3.93
C GLY A 152 0.26 14.06 2.42
N ALA A 153 0.73 15.22 1.94
CA ALA A 153 0.92 15.51 0.52
C ALA A 153 2.16 16.38 0.27
N ASP A 154 3.11 16.39 1.20
CA ASP A 154 4.31 17.21 1.12
C ASP A 154 5.16 16.78 -0.07
N ASN A 155 5.89 17.73 -0.68
CA ASN A 155 6.71 17.47 -1.87
C ASN A 155 5.94 16.84 -3.05
N THR A 156 4.63 17.07 -3.13
CA THR A 156 3.81 16.79 -4.32
C THR A 156 3.37 18.09 -5.01
N LYS A 157 2.63 17.99 -6.11
CA LYS A 157 1.91 19.12 -6.74
C LYS A 157 0.43 19.13 -6.37
N ILE A 158 0.03 18.38 -5.33
CA ILE A 158 -1.34 18.35 -4.83
C ILE A 158 -1.61 19.67 -4.09
N ILE A 159 -2.76 20.26 -4.36
CA ILE A 159 -3.29 21.40 -3.63
C ILE A 159 -4.40 20.88 -2.71
N LYS A 160 -4.14 20.87 -1.41
CA LYS A 160 -5.12 20.49 -0.39
C LYS A 160 -6.10 21.65 -0.18
N ARG A 161 -7.40 21.35 -0.22
CA ARG A 161 -8.50 22.26 0.10
C ARG A 161 -9.32 21.64 1.23
N HIS A 162 -9.84 22.48 2.12
CA HIS A 162 -10.85 22.07 3.08
C HIS A 162 -12.15 21.79 2.32
N MET A 163 -12.87 20.74 2.71
CA MET A 163 -14.21 20.46 2.21
C MET A 163 -15.19 21.37 2.98
N GLU A 164 -15.85 22.30 2.27
CA GLU A 164 -16.90 23.17 2.84
C GLU A 164 -18.14 22.39 3.31
#